data_AF-A0A1Q5HLP2-F1
#
_entry.id   AF-A0A1Q5HLP2-F1
#
_cell.length_a   1.000
_cell.length_b   1.000
_cell.length_c   1.000
_cell.angle_alpha   90.00
_cell.angle_beta   90.00
_cell.angle_gamma   90.00
#
_symmetry.space_group_name_H-M   'P 1'
#
loop_
_entity.id
_entity.type
_entity.pdbx_description
1 polymer ?
#
loop_
_entity_poly.entity_id
_entity_poly.type
_entity_poly.pdbx_seq_one_letter_code
_entity_poly.pdbx_strand_id
1 'polypeptide(L)'
;MTSTGSVTASWLRPIPSGTTPCLTRCGHVGYAGRRLGELVQGRPPGVTGNQWSTAGRAPLDLVVSAADTGLPRFAVRFTAPASDGSPARREERLTDAVSAAVGLPLLRIESPTLGGADQVRRFAEYVLDARAYAEGTDPDAGDAIGFRDIVGRLPDGRRGPVNDLGALARVEAVEAYVAGRLADPIVRGLHVRWTDGPAEGWGWVEVRPGRCLLERVRLTSRGFSCGVDPGRLAEDLAALALGERLRDLDAVASSLVDREELRRRVRALAARRDSFDGGFAFDHLCAD
;
A
#
# COMPACT_ATOMS: atom_id res chain seq x y z
N MET A 1 18.08 5.24 47.16
CA MET A 1 18.29 4.59 45.85
C MET A 1 17.09 3.69 45.57
N THR A 2 16.12 4.21 44.83
CA THR A 2 14.98 3.44 44.31
C THR A 2 14.99 3.64 42.81
N SER A 3 15.51 2.63 42.11
CA SER A 3 15.43 2.52 40.66
C SER A 3 13.97 2.27 40.30
N THR A 4 13.25 3.32 39.91
CA THR A 4 11.99 3.18 39.19
C THR A 4 12.33 2.74 37.79
N GLY A 5 12.10 1.45 37.51
CA GLY A 5 12.17 0.89 36.18
C GLY A 5 11.37 1.77 35.21
N SER A 6 12.06 2.24 34.17
CA SER A 6 11.47 2.97 33.06
C SER A 6 10.50 2.04 32.33
N VAL A 7 9.24 2.01 32.77
CA VAL A 7 8.13 1.61 31.92
C VAL A 7 8.16 2.61 30.78
N THR A 8 8.60 2.19 29.60
CA THR A 8 8.49 3.01 28.38
C THR A 8 7.02 3.38 28.24
N ALA A 9 6.68 4.61 28.63
CA ALA A 9 5.33 5.13 28.48
C ALA A 9 5.02 5.07 26.98
N SER A 10 4.01 4.28 26.62
CA SER A 10 3.51 4.27 25.24
C SER A 10 3.07 5.70 24.92
N TRP A 11 3.70 6.31 23.92
CA TRP A 11 3.34 7.65 23.46
C TRP A 11 1.94 7.67 22.87
N LEU A 12 1.44 6.51 22.45
CA LEU A 12 0.10 6.35 21.90
C LEU A 12 -0.95 6.40 22.99
N ARG A 13 -2.08 7.04 22.68
CA ARG A 13 -3.25 7.09 23.54
C ARG A 13 -4.40 6.26 22.95
N PRO A 14 -5.20 5.58 23.80
CA PRO A 14 -6.40 4.90 23.34
C PRO A 14 -7.36 5.84 22.62
N ILE A 15 -8.04 5.34 21.59
CA ILE A 15 -9.16 6.04 20.97
C ILE A 15 -10.38 5.91 21.90
N PRO A 16 -11.08 7.01 22.25
CA PRO A 16 -12.19 6.97 23.19
C PRO A 16 -13.31 6.02 22.75
N SER A 17 -13.79 5.22 23.71
CA SER A 17 -15.00 4.40 23.57
C SER A 17 -16.20 5.30 23.26
N GLY A 18 -16.96 4.96 22.22
CA GLY A 18 -18.12 5.75 21.75
C GLY A 18 -17.96 6.37 20.36
N THR A 19 -16.76 6.31 19.77
CA THR A 19 -16.62 6.52 18.32
C THR A 19 -17.11 5.28 17.58
N THR A 20 -18.00 5.43 16.62
CA THR A 20 -18.42 4.32 15.74
C THR A 20 -17.26 3.88 14.85
N PRO A 21 -16.80 2.61 14.93
CA PRO A 21 -15.78 2.11 14.03
C PRO A 21 -16.34 1.92 12.62
N CYS A 22 -15.52 2.16 11.59
CA CYS A 22 -15.89 1.91 10.20
C CYS A 22 -15.51 0.50 9.71
N LEU A 23 -14.79 -0.27 10.53
CA LEU A 23 -14.58 -1.71 10.34
C LEU A 23 -14.30 -2.39 11.69
N THR A 24 -14.63 -3.68 11.76
CA THR A 24 -14.26 -4.59 12.86
C THR A 24 -13.78 -5.91 12.26
N ARG A 25 -12.53 -6.30 12.53
CA ARG A 25 -11.91 -7.48 11.89
C ARG A 25 -10.76 -8.01 12.74
N CYS A 26 -10.65 -9.33 12.90
CA CYS A 26 -9.52 -10.00 13.59
C CYS A 26 -9.16 -9.40 14.97
N GLY A 27 -10.14 -9.08 15.82
CA GLY A 27 -9.90 -8.45 17.13
C GLY A 27 -9.47 -6.97 17.09
N HIS A 28 -9.58 -6.33 15.92
CA HIS A 28 -9.25 -4.94 15.68
C HIS A 28 -10.48 -4.14 15.24
N VAL A 29 -10.42 -2.83 15.48
CA VAL A 29 -11.42 -1.84 15.07
C VAL A 29 -10.74 -0.70 14.31
N GLY A 30 -11.37 -0.20 13.25
CA GLY A 30 -10.84 0.90 12.43
C GLY A 30 -11.63 2.19 12.58
N TYR A 31 -10.91 3.31 12.61
CA TYR A 31 -11.47 4.66 12.72
C TYR A 31 -10.95 5.55 11.59
N ALA A 32 -11.85 6.13 10.80
CA ALA A 32 -11.49 7.01 9.70
C ALA A 32 -11.22 8.45 10.15
N GLY A 33 -10.48 9.19 9.31
CA GLY A 33 -10.39 10.65 9.39
C GLY A 33 -9.71 11.19 10.66
N ARG A 34 -8.76 10.45 11.22
CA ARG A 34 -8.01 10.88 12.42
C ARG A 34 -6.77 11.67 12.04
N ARG A 35 -6.22 12.42 13.01
CA ARG A 35 -4.92 13.08 12.86
C ARG A 35 -3.89 12.46 13.77
N LEU A 36 -2.62 12.49 13.37
CA LEU A 36 -1.53 11.93 14.18
C LEU A 36 -1.48 12.54 15.59
N GLY A 37 -1.68 13.85 15.72
CA GLY A 37 -1.69 14.54 17.01
C GLY A 37 -2.83 14.10 17.95
N GLU A 38 -3.90 13.51 17.39
CA GLU A 38 -5.02 12.95 18.16
C GLU A 38 -4.75 11.54 18.69
N LEU A 39 -3.60 10.94 18.36
CA LEU A 39 -3.25 9.58 18.76
C LEU A 39 -2.11 9.55 19.77
N VAL A 40 -1.53 10.70 20.13
CA VAL A 40 -0.30 10.77 20.92
C VAL A 40 -0.51 11.66 22.14
N GLN A 41 0.12 11.31 23.26
CA GLN A 41 0.02 12.02 24.54
C GLN A 41 0.80 13.34 24.58
N GLY A 42 1.64 13.62 23.58
CA GLY A 42 2.44 14.84 23.49
C GLY A 42 3.53 14.74 22.42
N ARG A 43 4.39 15.76 22.38
CA ARG A 43 5.55 15.76 21.48
C ARG A 43 6.63 14.80 22.01
N PRO A 44 7.05 13.79 21.24
CA PRO A 44 8.10 12.86 21.69
C PRO A 44 9.48 13.56 21.74
N PRO A 45 10.42 13.06 22.58
CA PRO A 45 11.80 13.52 22.61
C PRO A 45 12.47 13.46 21.23
N GLY A 46 13.38 14.40 20.96
CA GLY A 46 14.09 14.47 19.67
C GLY A 46 13.27 15.05 18.50
N VAL A 47 11.96 15.27 18.68
CA VAL A 47 11.12 15.97 17.70
C VAL A 47 11.03 17.46 18.04
N THR A 48 11.37 18.31 17.08
CA THR A 48 11.25 19.77 17.22
C THR A 48 9.79 20.22 17.21
N GLY A 49 9.50 21.40 17.76
CA GLY A 49 8.13 21.95 17.77
C GLY A 49 7.54 22.11 16.37
N ASN A 50 8.36 22.51 15.39
CA ASN A 50 7.93 22.63 14.00
C ASN A 50 7.58 21.27 13.39
N GLN A 51 8.43 20.26 13.57
CA GLN A 51 8.15 18.90 13.09
C GLN A 51 6.85 18.36 13.69
N TRP A 52 6.63 18.58 14.98
CA TRP A 52 5.40 18.20 15.67
C TRP A 52 4.17 18.94 15.14
N SER A 53 4.24 20.25 15.00
CA SER A 53 3.10 21.06 14.52
C SER A 53 2.69 20.69 13.10
N THR A 54 3.64 20.33 12.24
CA THR A 54 3.37 19.84 10.88
C THR A 54 2.81 18.43 10.91
N ALA A 55 3.55 17.47 11.47
CA ALA A 55 3.17 16.06 11.44
C ALA A 55 1.90 15.76 12.24
N GLY A 56 1.69 16.44 13.37
CA GLY A 56 0.51 16.25 14.21
C GLY A 56 -0.81 16.61 13.51
N ARG A 57 -0.77 17.45 12.47
CA ARG A 57 -1.94 17.80 11.64
C ARG A 57 -2.16 16.87 10.46
N ALA A 58 -1.21 15.97 10.18
CA ALA A 58 -1.31 15.06 9.05
C ALA A 58 -2.55 14.17 9.19
N PRO A 59 -3.40 14.10 8.16
CA PRO A 59 -4.55 13.21 8.16
C PRO A 59 -4.08 11.76 8.00
N LEU A 60 -4.80 10.87 8.67
CA LEU A 60 -4.72 9.43 8.55
C LEU A 60 -6.09 8.97 8.05
N ASP A 61 -6.12 8.34 6.88
CA ASP A 61 -7.38 7.91 6.26
C ASP A 61 -8.05 6.84 7.11
N LEU A 62 -7.24 5.99 7.75
CA LEU A 62 -7.71 5.00 8.70
C LEU A 62 -6.67 4.72 9.79
N VAL A 63 -7.15 4.59 11.02
CA VAL A 63 -6.37 4.13 12.18
C VAL A 63 -6.96 2.83 12.68
N VAL A 64 -6.16 1.78 12.70
CA VAL A 64 -6.56 0.47 13.22
C VAL A 64 -6.06 0.34 14.65
N SER A 65 -6.95 0.00 15.56
CA SER A 65 -6.70 -0.14 16.99
C SER A 65 -7.12 -1.53 17.47
N ALA A 66 -6.51 -2.01 18.56
CA ALA A 66 -7.00 -3.23 19.19
C ALA A 66 -8.36 -2.98 19.86
N ALA A 67 -9.29 -3.93 19.68
CA ALA A 67 -10.67 -3.77 20.13
C ALA A 67 -10.80 -3.75 21.67
N ASP A 68 -9.89 -4.42 22.37
CA ASP A 68 -9.90 -4.57 23.82
C ASP A 68 -9.36 -3.35 24.59
N THR A 69 -8.34 -2.70 24.04
CA THR A 69 -7.56 -1.63 24.69
C THR A 69 -7.78 -0.28 24.03
N GLY A 70 -8.32 -0.24 22.81
CA GLY A 70 -8.44 0.97 22.00
C GLY A 70 -7.11 1.57 21.56
N LEU A 71 -5.98 0.90 21.83
CA LEU A 71 -4.64 1.37 21.47
C LEU A 71 -4.40 1.23 19.96
N PRO A 72 -3.90 2.27 19.27
CA PRO A 72 -3.53 2.19 17.87
C PRO A 72 -2.46 1.12 17.62
N ARG A 73 -2.65 0.32 16.57
CA ARG A 73 -1.73 -0.74 16.11
C ARG A 73 -1.01 -0.35 14.84
N PHE A 74 -1.71 0.27 13.91
CA PHE A 74 -1.12 0.90 12.72
C PHE A 74 -2.09 1.93 12.14
N ALA A 75 -1.58 2.77 11.25
CA ALA A 75 -2.37 3.68 10.47
C ALA A 75 -2.12 3.49 8.97
N VAL A 76 -3.10 3.86 8.17
CA VAL A 76 -3.07 3.83 6.71
C VAL A 76 -3.29 5.24 6.20
N ARG A 77 -2.49 5.62 5.20
CA ARG A 77 -2.62 6.88 4.50
C ARG A 77 -2.44 6.70 3.00
N PHE A 78 -3.44 7.10 2.22
CA PHE A 78 -3.40 7.21 0.77
C PHE A 78 -3.12 8.66 0.39
N THR A 79 -2.15 8.89 -0.50
CA THR A 79 -1.82 10.23 -0.99
C THR A 79 -1.61 10.23 -2.50
N ALA A 80 -1.83 11.38 -3.12
CA ALA A 80 -1.37 11.62 -4.47
C ALA A 80 0.18 11.60 -4.50
N PRO A 81 0.82 11.08 -5.55
CA PRO A 81 2.27 11.08 -5.65
C PRO A 81 2.84 12.50 -5.62
N ALA A 82 3.70 12.79 -4.65
CA ALA A 82 4.37 14.08 -4.54
C ALA A 82 5.68 14.09 -5.35
N SER A 83 6.02 15.22 -6.00
CA SER A 83 7.33 15.36 -6.63
C SER A 83 8.45 15.42 -5.60
N ASP A 84 9.62 14.90 -5.97
CA ASP A 84 10.80 14.98 -5.10
C ASP A 84 11.19 16.43 -4.85
N GLY A 85 11.61 16.74 -3.62
CA GLY A 85 11.93 18.10 -3.18
C GLY A 85 10.73 19.00 -2.87
N SER A 86 9.50 18.59 -3.17
CA SER A 86 8.31 19.39 -2.90
C SER A 86 8.03 19.58 -1.39
N PRO A 87 7.29 20.64 -1.01
CA PRO A 87 6.79 20.80 0.36
C PRO A 87 5.95 19.60 0.83
N ALA A 88 5.08 19.06 -0.04
CA ALA A 88 4.28 17.87 0.27
C ALA A 88 5.17 16.67 0.62
N ARG A 89 6.23 16.41 -0.15
CA ARG A 89 7.19 15.35 0.13
C ARG A 89 7.94 15.57 1.45
N ARG A 90 8.21 16.83 1.81
CA ARG A 90 8.79 17.18 3.12
C ARG A 90 7.81 16.85 4.26
N GLU A 91 6.54 17.22 4.13
CA GLU A 91 5.51 16.92 5.12
C GLU A 91 5.30 15.43 5.32
N GLU A 92 5.33 14.64 4.24
CA GLU A 92 5.30 13.17 4.31
C GLU A 92 6.48 12.61 5.11
N ARG A 93 7.72 13.04 4.81
CA ARG A 93 8.90 12.61 5.58
C ARG A 93 8.81 12.98 7.07
N LEU A 94 8.26 14.15 7.38
CA LEU A 94 8.03 14.56 8.77
C LEU A 94 6.98 13.70 9.45
N THR A 95 5.90 13.36 8.75
CA THR A 95 4.86 12.46 9.25
C THR A 95 5.45 11.08 9.52
N ASP A 96 6.19 10.51 8.56
CA ASP A 96 6.84 9.21 8.70
C ASP A 96 7.82 9.19 9.89
N ALA A 97 8.62 10.24 10.07
CA ALA A 97 9.57 10.36 11.18
C ALA A 97 8.88 10.48 12.55
N VAL A 98 7.82 11.30 12.65
CA VAL A 98 7.09 11.47 13.92
C VAL A 98 6.29 10.22 14.26
N SER A 99 5.63 9.58 13.27
CA SER A 99 4.95 8.29 13.46
C SER A 99 5.90 7.22 13.99
N ALA A 100 7.10 7.11 13.42
CA ALA A 100 8.13 6.21 13.92
C ALA A 100 8.57 6.57 15.36
N ALA A 101 8.78 7.86 15.66
CA ALA A 101 9.19 8.32 17.00
C ALA A 101 8.15 8.04 18.09
N VAL A 102 6.85 8.03 17.75
CA VAL A 102 5.76 7.69 18.69
C VAL A 102 5.41 6.21 18.69
N GLY A 103 6.10 5.40 17.88
CA GLY A 103 5.86 3.96 17.78
C GLY A 103 4.56 3.59 17.06
N LEU A 104 4.07 4.43 16.14
CA LEU A 104 2.92 4.12 15.28
C LEU A 104 3.42 3.63 13.90
N PRO A 105 3.28 2.33 13.58
CA PRO A 105 3.48 1.85 12.22
C PRO A 105 2.54 2.57 11.26
N LEU A 106 3.09 3.10 10.17
CA LEU A 106 2.34 3.84 9.16
C LEU A 106 2.56 3.19 7.79
N LEU A 107 1.47 2.72 7.20
CA LEU A 107 1.38 2.32 5.81
C LEU A 107 1.00 3.53 4.97
N ARG A 108 1.93 4.04 4.15
CA ARG A 108 1.67 5.13 3.22
C ARG A 108 1.65 4.61 1.78
N ILE A 109 0.54 4.82 1.10
CA ILE A 109 0.28 4.39 -0.27
C ILE A 109 0.19 5.64 -1.13
N GLU A 110 1.11 5.80 -2.07
CA GLU A 110 1.03 6.87 -3.06
C GLU A 110 0.40 6.31 -4.34
N SER A 111 -0.77 6.81 -4.70
CA SER A 111 -1.48 6.43 -5.92
C SER A 111 -2.27 7.63 -6.45
N PRO A 112 -2.29 7.87 -7.77
CA PRO A 112 -3.15 8.90 -8.36
C PRO A 112 -4.63 8.47 -8.38
N THR A 113 -4.93 7.19 -8.17
CA THR A 113 -6.27 6.61 -8.34
C THR A 113 -6.87 6.13 -7.04
N LEU A 114 -6.07 5.49 -6.19
CA LEU A 114 -6.56 4.90 -4.95
C LEU A 114 -6.64 5.96 -3.84
N GLY A 115 -7.65 5.84 -2.99
CA GLY A 115 -7.86 6.73 -1.83
C GLY A 115 -9.31 6.91 -1.43
N GLY A 116 -10.26 6.29 -2.12
CA GLY A 116 -11.66 6.29 -1.70
C GLY A 116 -11.86 5.56 -0.37
N ALA A 117 -12.79 6.03 0.47
CA ALA A 117 -13.01 5.49 1.82
C ALA A 117 -13.21 3.95 1.83
N ASP A 118 -13.95 3.41 0.86
CA ASP A 118 -14.13 1.96 0.72
C ASP A 118 -12.83 1.22 0.34
N GLN A 119 -11.99 1.80 -0.51
CA GLN A 119 -10.71 1.21 -0.89
C GLN A 119 -9.77 1.18 0.31
N VAL A 120 -9.72 2.26 1.10
CA VAL A 120 -8.93 2.34 2.33
C VAL A 120 -9.39 1.27 3.33
N ARG A 121 -10.70 1.13 3.53
CA ARG A 121 -11.28 0.12 4.43
C ARG A 121 -10.92 -1.30 3.98
N ARG A 122 -11.16 -1.64 2.71
CA ARG A 122 -10.84 -2.98 2.16
C ARG A 122 -9.36 -3.30 2.22
N PHE A 123 -8.49 -2.33 1.98
CA PHE A 123 -7.05 -2.50 2.13
C PHE A 123 -6.66 -2.83 3.58
N ALA A 124 -7.24 -2.14 4.56
CA ALA A 124 -6.97 -2.44 5.95
C ALA A 124 -7.49 -3.82 6.39
N GLU A 125 -8.67 -4.23 5.91
CA GLU A 125 -9.20 -5.59 6.11
C GLU A 125 -8.24 -6.64 5.54
N TYR A 126 -7.75 -6.43 4.31
CA TYR A 126 -6.74 -7.30 3.68
C TYR A 126 -5.47 -7.41 4.53
N VAL A 127 -4.94 -6.27 4.98
CA VAL A 127 -3.72 -6.21 5.79
C VAL A 127 -3.90 -6.95 7.12
N LEU A 128 -5.07 -6.84 7.75
CA LEU A 128 -5.41 -7.56 8.98
C LEU A 128 -5.52 -9.06 8.75
N ASP A 129 -6.16 -9.49 7.67
CA ASP A 129 -6.32 -10.91 7.32
C ASP A 129 -4.96 -11.53 6.98
N ALA A 130 -4.15 -10.86 6.16
CA ALA A 130 -2.80 -11.30 5.80
C ALA A 130 -1.89 -11.44 7.03
N ARG A 131 -1.96 -10.46 7.95
CA ARG A 131 -1.19 -10.48 9.18
C ARG A 131 -1.64 -11.60 10.12
N ALA A 132 -2.95 -11.77 10.32
CA ALA A 132 -3.49 -12.84 11.15
C ALA A 132 -3.11 -14.23 10.59
N TYR A 133 -3.12 -14.38 9.26
CA TYR A 133 -2.67 -15.60 8.61
C TYR A 133 -1.18 -15.87 8.88
N ALA A 134 -0.33 -14.85 8.70
CA ALA A 134 1.10 -14.97 8.96
C ALA A 134 1.42 -15.26 10.43
N GLU A 135 0.69 -14.67 11.38
CA GLU A 135 0.85 -14.93 12.82
C GLU A 135 0.35 -16.34 13.22
N GLY A 136 -0.64 -16.88 12.52
CA GLY A 136 -1.18 -18.22 12.75
C GLY A 136 -0.45 -19.35 12.03
N THR A 137 0.52 -19.04 11.17
CA THR A 137 1.29 -20.03 10.41
C THR A 137 2.64 -20.25 11.09
N ASP A 138 2.96 -21.50 11.42
CA ASP A 138 4.24 -21.86 12.02
C ASP A 138 5.37 -21.77 10.98
N PRO A 139 6.36 -20.89 11.16
CA PRO A 139 7.48 -20.76 10.22
C PRO A 139 8.37 -22.00 10.17
N ASP A 140 8.34 -22.86 11.20
CA ASP A 140 9.13 -24.09 11.26
C ASP A 140 8.39 -25.29 10.61
N ALA A 141 7.11 -25.14 10.30
CA ALA A 141 6.29 -26.14 9.63
C ALA A 141 6.49 -26.11 8.09
N GLY A 142 7.72 -26.34 7.61
CA GLY A 142 8.02 -26.55 6.18
C GLY A 142 7.53 -25.43 5.24
N ASP A 143 7.12 -25.80 4.01
CA ASP A 143 6.65 -24.91 2.93
C ASP A 143 5.34 -24.17 3.30
N ALA A 144 5.41 -23.23 4.25
CA ALA A 144 4.31 -22.35 4.60
C ALA A 144 3.91 -21.52 3.37
N ILE A 145 2.73 -21.79 2.81
CA ILE A 145 2.17 -21.03 1.69
C ILE A 145 1.84 -19.63 2.20
N GLY A 146 2.40 -18.58 1.58
CA GLY A 146 2.08 -17.20 1.94
C GLY A 146 0.61 -16.88 1.71
N PHE A 147 0.04 -15.96 2.50
CA PHE A 147 -1.38 -15.58 2.41
C PHE A 147 -1.81 -15.22 0.97
N ARG A 148 -0.98 -14.44 0.28
CA ARG A 148 -1.19 -14.02 -1.12
C ARG A 148 -1.07 -15.19 -2.10
N ASP A 149 -0.37 -16.26 -1.76
CA ASP A 149 -0.07 -17.41 -2.63
C ASP A 149 -1.09 -18.54 -2.53
N ILE A 150 -2.12 -18.39 -1.70
CA ILE A 150 -3.22 -19.34 -1.61
C ILE A 150 -3.95 -19.40 -2.97
N VAL A 151 -3.88 -20.56 -3.62
CA VAL A 151 -4.53 -20.81 -4.90
C VAL A 151 -5.94 -21.36 -4.70
N GLY A 152 -6.91 -20.72 -5.33
CA GLY A 152 -8.31 -21.13 -5.34
C GLY A 152 -8.98 -20.78 -6.66
N ARG A 153 -10.32 -20.86 -6.70
CA ARG A 153 -11.11 -20.49 -7.88
C ARG A 153 -11.38 -18.98 -7.86
N LEU A 154 -11.00 -18.30 -8.94
CA LEU A 154 -11.27 -16.88 -9.15
C LEU A 154 -12.69 -16.66 -9.71
N PRO A 155 -13.24 -15.44 -9.66
CA PRO A 155 -14.59 -15.14 -10.16
C PRO A 155 -14.82 -15.51 -11.63
N ASP A 156 -13.76 -15.50 -12.45
CA ASP A 156 -13.79 -15.93 -13.86
C ASP A 156 -13.71 -17.46 -14.06
N GLY A 157 -13.72 -18.22 -12.97
CA GLY A 157 -13.66 -19.69 -12.99
C GLY A 157 -12.25 -20.29 -13.09
N ARG A 158 -11.22 -19.48 -13.34
CA ARG A 158 -9.82 -19.95 -13.40
C ARG A 158 -9.28 -20.25 -12.00
N ARG A 159 -8.18 -21.00 -11.95
CA ARG A 159 -7.39 -21.17 -10.71
C ARG A 159 -6.31 -20.10 -10.62
N GLY A 160 -6.18 -19.47 -9.46
CA GLY A 160 -5.14 -18.48 -9.20
C GLY A 160 -5.11 -18.00 -7.75
N PRO A 161 -4.19 -17.07 -7.42
CA PRO A 161 -4.09 -16.43 -6.11
C PRO A 161 -5.41 -15.74 -5.70
N VAL A 162 -6.15 -16.30 -4.74
CA VAL A 162 -7.46 -15.73 -4.34
C VAL A 162 -7.35 -14.47 -3.49
N ASN A 163 -6.18 -14.27 -2.88
CA ASN A 163 -5.85 -13.11 -2.05
C ASN A 163 -4.92 -12.13 -2.78
N ASP A 164 -4.90 -12.14 -4.11
CA ASP A 164 -4.29 -11.09 -4.92
C ASP A 164 -5.29 -9.92 -5.02
N LEU A 165 -4.91 -8.73 -4.55
CA LEU A 165 -5.76 -7.53 -4.63
C LEU A 165 -6.07 -7.13 -6.09
N GLY A 166 -5.20 -7.50 -7.02
CA GLY A 166 -5.37 -7.30 -8.46
C GLY A 166 -6.23 -8.37 -9.15
N ALA A 167 -6.65 -9.43 -8.46
CA ALA A 167 -7.40 -10.53 -9.09
C ALA A 167 -8.70 -10.03 -9.76
N LEU A 168 -9.45 -9.14 -9.10
CA LEU A 168 -10.67 -8.56 -9.67
C LEU A 168 -10.37 -7.67 -10.89
N ALA A 169 -9.30 -6.88 -10.84
CA ALA A 169 -8.90 -6.04 -11.98
C ALA A 169 -8.53 -6.89 -13.21
N ARG A 170 -7.95 -8.08 -13.01
CA ARG A 170 -7.66 -9.03 -14.10
C ARG A 170 -8.93 -9.61 -14.72
N VAL A 171 -9.99 -9.82 -13.93
CA VAL A 171 -11.31 -10.22 -14.44
C VAL A 171 -11.93 -9.06 -15.24
N GLU A 172 -11.94 -7.85 -14.69
CA GLU A 172 -12.45 -6.65 -15.36
C GLU A 172 -11.73 -6.38 -16.70
N ALA A 173 -10.42 -6.62 -16.79
CA ALA A 173 -9.67 -6.50 -18.03
C ALA A 173 -10.11 -7.52 -19.09
N VAL A 174 -10.38 -8.77 -18.70
CA VAL A 174 -10.93 -9.77 -19.63
C VAL A 174 -12.31 -9.35 -20.13
N GLU A 175 -13.19 -8.89 -19.25
CA GLU A 175 -14.53 -8.42 -19.62
C GLU A 175 -14.45 -7.20 -20.56
N ALA A 176 -13.57 -6.25 -20.27
CA ALA A 176 -13.36 -5.09 -21.12
C ALA A 176 -12.81 -5.45 -22.50
N TYR A 177 -11.93 -6.45 -22.61
CA TYR A 177 -11.46 -6.98 -23.88
C TYR A 177 -12.57 -7.67 -24.68
N VAL A 178 -13.37 -8.52 -24.04
CA VAL A 178 -14.53 -9.19 -24.67
C VAL A 178 -15.54 -8.15 -25.19
N ALA A 179 -15.71 -7.04 -24.48
CA ALA A 179 -16.53 -5.91 -24.91
C ALA A 179 -15.88 -5.02 -25.98
N GLY A 180 -14.69 -5.36 -26.51
CA GLY A 180 -13.98 -4.58 -27.52
C GLY A 180 -13.39 -3.25 -27.02
N ARG A 181 -13.30 -3.07 -25.69
CA ARG A 181 -12.79 -1.84 -25.06
C ARG A 181 -11.28 -1.86 -24.82
N LEU A 182 -10.66 -3.04 -24.82
CA LEU A 182 -9.20 -3.23 -24.74
C LEU A 182 -8.65 -3.92 -25.99
N ALA A 183 -7.38 -3.68 -26.28
CA ALA A 183 -6.65 -4.38 -27.33
C ALA A 183 -6.03 -5.70 -26.82
N ASP A 184 -5.72 -5.78 -25.53
CA ASP A 184 -5.14 -6.95 -24.88
C ASP A 184 -5.70 -7.08 -23.45
N PRO A 185 -6.25 -8.25 -23.04
CA PRO A 185 -6.75 -8.44 -21.68
C PRO A 185 -5.65 -8.62 -20.63
N ILE A 186 -4.38 -8.77 -21.03
CA ILE A 186 -3.29 -9.11 -20.11
C ILE A 186 -2.85 -7.88 -19.33
N VAL A 187 -3.24 -7.84 -18.05
CA VAL A 187 -2.65 -6.95 -17.04
C VAL A 187 -1.25 -7.43 -16.71
N ARG A 188 -0.25 -6.64 -17.10
CA ARG A 188 1.17 -6.88 -16.80
C ARG A 188 1.56 -6.06 -15.59
N GLY A 189 2.58 -6.52 -14.88
CA GLY A 189 3.08 -5.83 -13.71
C GLY A 189 4.55 -6.09 -13.47
N LEU A 190 5.14 -5.24 -12.64
CA LEU A 190 6.44 -5.45 -12.03
C LEU A 190 6.46 -4.77 -10.67
N HIS A 191 7.42 -5.15 -9.84
CA HIS A 191 7.70 -4.43 -8.61
C HIS A 191 9.20 -4.34 -8.33
N VAL A 192 9.57 -3.35 -7.53
CA VAL A 192 10.91 -3.19 -6.99
C VAL A 192 10.82 -2.76 -5.53
N ARG A 193 11.88 -3.01 -4.77
CA ARG A 193 12.04 -2.52 -3.40
C ARG A 193 13.27 -1.65 -3.35
N TRP A 194 13.10 -0.35 -3.13
CA TRP A 194 14.23 0.56 -2.99
C TRP A 194 14.96 0.30 -1.68
N THR A 195 16.29 0.22 -1.70
CA THR A 195 17.08 0.14 -0.46
C THR A 195 16.81 1.34 0.42
N ASP A 196 16.48 1.10 1.69
CA ASP A 196 16.03 2.10 2.67
C ASP A 196 14.83 2.97 2.23
N GLY A 197 14.12 2.53 1.21
CA GLY A 197 13.08 3.28 0.52
C GLY A 197 11.73 2.57 0.50
N PRO A 198 10.79 3.07 -0.31
CA PRO A 198 9.50 2.42 -0.49
C PRO A 198 9.63 1.16 -1.36
N ALA A 199 8.61 0.31 -1.30
CA ALA A 199 8.31 -0.59 -2.40
C ALA A 199 7.59 0.18 -3.51
N GLU A 200 7.79 -0.21 -4.76
CA GLU A 200 7.17 0.41 -5.92
C GLU A 200 6.61 -0.67 -6.84
N GLY A 201 5.32 -0.60 -7.11
CA GLY A 201 4.60 -1.50 -7.99
C GLY A 201 4.12 -0.76 -9.23
N TRP A 202 4.24 -1.41 -10.38
CA TRP A 202 3.79 -0.92 -11.67
C TRP A 202 2.80 -1.92 -12.23
N GLY A 203 1.72 -1.42 -12.82
CA GLY A 203 0.74 -2.22 -13.54
C GLY A 203 0.39 -1.52 -14.85
N TRP A 204 0.32 -2.26 -15.96
CA TRP A 204 -0.20 -1.71 -17.21
C TRP A 204 -1.03 -2.71 -18.02
N VAL A 205 -1.89 -2.17 -18.87
CA VAL A 205 -2.71 -2.91 -19.83
C VAL A 205 -2.81 -2.15 -21.15
N GLU A 206 -2.89 -2.86 -22.27
CA GLU A 206 -2.99 -2.23 -23.59
C GLU A 206 -4.45 -1.96 -23.97
N VAL A 207 -4.80 -0.67 -24.03
CA VAL A 207 -6.18 -0.22 -24.30
C VAL A 207 -6.42 -0.16 -25.81
N ARG A 208 -5.43 0.34 -26.57
CA ARG A 208 -5.44 0.40 -28.04
C ARG A 208 -4.06 -0.06 -28.53
N PRO A 209 -3.92 -0.47 -29.81
CA PRO A 209 -2.62 -0.82 -30.39
C PRO A 209 -1.55 0.23 -30.07
N GLY A 210 -0.55 -0.16 -29.30
CA GLY A 210 0.58 0.68 -28.90
C GLY A 210 0.30 1.71 -27.80
N ARG A 211 -0.90 1.73 -27.21
CA ARG A 211 -1.31 2.69 -26.16
C ARG A 211 -1.69 1.95 -24.88
N CYS A 212 -0.87 2.15 -23.85
CA CYS A 212 -1.02 1.49 -22.57
C CYS A 212 -1.62 2.43 -21.52
N LEU A 213 -2.54 1.91 -20.72
CA LEU A 213 -2.88 2.49 -19.43
C LEU A 213 -1.85 2.02 -18.42
N LEU A 214 -1.23 2.94 -17.70
CA LEU A 214 -0.17 2.65 -16.72
C LEU A 214 -0.57 3.21 -15.36
N GLU A 215 -0.44 2.37 -14.33
CA GLU A 215 -0.53 2.76 -12.93
C GLU A 215 0.78 2.47 -12.20
N ARG A 216 1.06 3.32 -11.23
CA ARG A 216 2.23 3.20 -10.37
C ARG A 216 1.85 3.51 -8.94
N VAL A 217 2.18 2.59 -8.04
CA VAL A 217 1.94 2.71 -6.61
C VAL A 217 3.27 2.66 -5.87
N ARG A 218 3.47 3.59 -4.93
CA ARG A 218 4.58 3.50 -3.96
C ARG A 218 4.02 3.16 -2.59
N LEU A 219 4.59 2.15 -1.95
CA LEU A 219 4.22 1.70 -0.62
C LEU A 219 5.39 1.94 0.34
N THR A 220 5.16 2.74 1.38
CA THR A 220 6.10 2.88 2.51
C THR A 220 5.49 2.17 3.72
N SER A 221 6.22 1.20 4.29
CA SER A 221 5.72 0.34 5.38
C SER A 221 6.68 0.29 6.58
N ARG A 222 7.23 1.46 6.99
CA ARG A 222 8.24 1.55 8.05
C ARG A 222 7.73 0.94 9.37
N GLY A 223 8.47 -0.04 9.90
CA GLY A 223 8.11 -0.72 11.15
C GLY A 223 6.86 -1.58 11.05
N PHE A 224 6.42 -1.92 9.83
CA PHE A 224 5.20 -2.71 9.60
C PHE A 224 5.48 -3.91 8.71
N SER A 225 4.92 -5.06 9.08
CA SER A 225 4.80 -6.25 8.24
C SER A 225 3.42 -6.87 8.42
N CYS A 226 2.82 -7.32 7.31
CA CYS A 226 1.60 -8.12 7.27
C CYS A 226 1.84 -9.52 6.69
N GLY A 227 3.09 -9.95 6.54
CA GLY A 227 3.42 -11.27 5.98
C GLY A 227 3.33 -11.37 4.44
N VAL A 228 3.00 -10.28 3.75
CA VAL A 228 3.12 -10.18 2.28
C VAL A 228 4.34 -9.34 1.93
N ASP A 229 5.12 -9.76 0.93
CA ASP A 229 6.24 -8.95 0.44
C ASP A 229 5.74 -7.55 0.00
N PRO A 230 6.35 -6.46 0.49
CA PRO A 230 5.94 -5.10 0.15
C PRO A 230 5.97 -4.78 -1.36
N GLY A 231 6.89 -5.37 -2.12
CA GLY A 231 6.97 -5.23 -3.57
C GLY A 231 5.74 -5.84 -4.23
N ARG A 232 5.43 -7.09 -3.90
CA ARG A 232 4.22 -7.78 -4.39
C ARG A 232 2.94 -7.06 -3.97
N LEU A 233 2.86 -6.57 -2.74
CA LEU A 233 1.71 -5.79 -2.29
C LEU A 233 1.55 -4.48 -3.10
N ALA A 234 2.65 -3.80 -3.42
CA ALA A 234 2.62 -2.62 -4.27
C ALA A 234 2.22 -2.95 -5.72
N GLU A 235 2.64 -4.09 -6.28
CA GLU A 235 2.21 -4.58 -7.59
C GLU A 235 0.70 -4.85 -7.61
N ASP A 236 0.19 -5.58 -6.61
CA ASP A 236 -1.22 -5.92 -6.50
C ASP A 236 -2.08 -4.65 -6.35
N LEU A 237 -1.58 -3.64 -5.61
CA LEU A 237 -2.22 -2.31 -5.54
C LEU A 237 -2.19 -1.56 -6.87
N ALA A 238 -1.11 -1.66 -7.66
CA ALA A 238 -1.05 -1.05 -8.98
C ALA A 238 -2.03 -1.73 -9.96
N ALA A 239 -2.17 -3.05 -9.87
CA ALA A 239 -3.19 -3.80 -10.62
C ALA A 239 -4.61 -3.41 -10.18
N LEU A 240 -4.86 -3.28 -8.88
CA LEU A 240 -6.14 -2.77 -8.36
C LEU A 240 -6.47 -1.37 -8.91
N ALA A 241 -5.48 -0.45 -8.89
CA ALA A 241 -5.64 0.88 -9.44
C ALA A 241 -6.00 0.87 -10.94
N LEU A 242 -5.42 -0.05 -11.73
CA LEU A 242 -5.84 -0.23 -13.12
C LEU A 242 -7.30 -0.62 -13.23
N GLY A 243 -7.77 -1.60 -12.44
CA GLY A 243 -9.17 -2.03 -12.46
C GLY A 243 -10.14 -0.86 -12.22
N GLU A 244 -9.86 -0.05 -11.21
CA GLU A 244 -10.64 1.17 -10.93
C GLU A 244 -10.72 2.11 -12.13
N ARG A 245 -9.62 2.26 -12.88
CA ARG A 245 -9.55 3.10 -14.08
C ARG A 245 -10.19 2.47 -15.32
N LEU A 246 -10.22 1.15 -15.41
CA LEU A 246 -10.87 0.42 -16.51
C LEU A 246 -12.40 0.53 -16.47
N ARG A 247 -12.97 0.90 -15.33
CA ARG A 247 -14.43 1.13 -15.21
C ARG A 247 -14.90 2.34 -16.03
N ASP A 248 -14.05 3.35 -16.21
CA ASP A 248 -14.35 4.54 -17.02
C ASP A 248 -13.21 4.82 -18.00
N LEU A 249 -13.21 4.06 -19.11
CA LEU A 249 -12.15 4.14 -20.12
C LEU A 249 -12.16 5.45 -20.91
N ASP A 250 -13.31 6.11 -21.02
CA ASP A 250 -13.42 7.38 -21.75
C ASP A 250 -12.74 8.51 -20.98
N ALA A 251 -12.81 8.49 -19.63
CA ALA A 251 -12.09 9.43 -18.78
C ALA A 251 -10.56 9.27 -18.82
N VAL A 252 -10.03 8.11 -19.24
CA VAL A 252 -8.58 7.83 -19.22
C VAL A 252 -7.88 7.98 -20.57
N ALA A 253 -8.59 8.30 -21.66
CA ALA A 253 -8.00 8.40 -23.00
C ALA A 253 -6.80 9.37 -23.08
N SER A 254 -6.86 10.50 -22.35
CA SER A 254 -5.80 11.51 -22.30
C SER A 254 -4.54 11.09 -21.53
N SER A 255 -4.62 9.99 -20.77
CA SER A 255 -3.55 9.52 -19.87
C SER A 255 -2.81 8.30 -20.39
N LEU A 256 -3.21 7.76 -21.55
CA LEU A 256 -2.56 6.60 -22.15
C LEU A 256 -1.14 6.96 -22.58
N VAL A 257 -0.19 6.12 -22.19
CA VAL A 257 1.23 6.24 -22.58
C VAL A 257 1.50 5.38 -23.81
N ASP A 258 2.43 5.82 -24.66
CA ASP A 258 2.91 5.01 -25.77
C ASP A 258 3.68 3.79 -25.24
N ARG A 259 3.57 2.66 -25.94
CA ARG A 259 4.26 1.41 -25.55
C ARG A 259 5.78 1.58 -25.50
N GLU A 260 6.33 2.34 -26.44
CA GLU A 260 7.76 2.70 -26.45
C GLU A 260 8.15 3.58 -25.26
N GLU A 261 7.26 4.48 -24.85
CA GLU A 261 7.46 5.29 -23.65
C GLU A 261 7.46 4.43 -22.38
N LEU A 262 6.54 3.47 -22.29
CA LEU A 262 6.52 2.49 -21.21
C LEU A 262 7.81 1.67 -21.17
N ARG A 263 8.25 1.13 -22.30
CA ARG A 263 9.51 0.38 -22.43
C ARG A 263 10.71 1.21 -21.98
N ARG A 264 10.78 2.48 -22.41
CA ARG A 264 11.82 3.42 -21.98
C ARG A 264 11.83 3.63 -20.46
N ARG A 265 10.66 3.76 -19.84
CA ARG A 265 10.53 3.87 -18.38
C ARG A 265 10.96 2.61 -17.64
N VAL A 266 10.58 1.43 -18.12
CA VAL A 266 10.98 0.14 -17.54
C VAL A 266 12.50 -0.03 -17.63
N ARG A 267 13.11 0.28 -18.78
CA ARG A 267 14.58 0.25 -18.94
C ARG A 267 15.29 1.25 -18.03
N ALA A 268 14.74 2.46 -17.88
CA ALA A 268 15.27 3.46 -16.95
C ALA A 268 15.18 3.01 -15.49
N LEU A 269 14.14 2.25 -15.12
CA LEU A 269 14.02 1.64 -13.81
C LEU A 269 15.06 0.51 -13.63
N ALA A 270 15.19 -0.38 -14.62
CA ALA A 270 16.16 -1.47 -14.61
C ALA A 270 17.62 -0.98 -14.52
N ALA A 271 17.93 0.17 -15.12
CA ALA A 271 19.26 0.79 -15.02
C ALA A 271 19.65 1.18 -13.58
N ARG A 272 18.67 1.24 -12.66
CA ARG A 272 18.88 1.52 -11.22
C ARG A 272 18.92 0.26 -10.37
N ARG A 273 19.19 -0.92 -10.97
CA ARG A 273 19.14 -2.24 -10.30
C ARG A 273 19.93 -2.31 -9.00
N ASP A 274 21.06 -1.61 -8.92
CA ASP A 274 21.93 -1.63 -7.74
C ASP A 274 21.35 -0.81 -6.56
N SER A 275 20.28 -0.06 -6.79
CA SER A 275 19.53 0.67 -5.75
C SER A 275 18.36 -0.14 -5.18
N PHE A 276 18.20 -1.40 -5.58
CA PHE A 276 17.10 -2.26 -5.15
C PHE A 276 17.55 -3.38 -4.21
N ASP A 277 16.75 -3.61 -3.17
CA ASP A 277 16.89 -4.80 -2.33
C ASP A 277 16.52 -6.04 -3.17
N GLY A 278 17.52 -6.87 -3.47
CA GLY A 278 17.34 -8.05 -4.34
C GLY A 278 17.46 -7.76 -5.85
N GLY A 279 17.88 -6.55 -6.23
CA GLY A 279 18.11 -6.19 -7.63
C GLY A 279 16.83 -5.99 -8.46
N PHE A 280 16.92 -6.21 -9.77
CA PHE A 280 15.80 -6.10 -10.70
C PHE A 280 15.50 -7.48 -11.31
N ALA A 281 14.35 -8.06 -10.95
CA ALA A 281 13.97 -9.42 -11.33
C ALA A 281 13.25 -9.52 -12.70
N PHE A 282 13.03 -8.39 -13.36
CA PHE A 282 12.16 -8.31 -14.54
C PHE A 282 12.93 -8.04 -15.84
N ASP A 283 14.16 -8.59 -15.97
CA ASP A 283 15.03 -8.40 -17.13
C ASP A 283 14.35 -8.79 -18.46
N HIS A 284 13.43 -9.76 -18.43
CA HIS A 284 12.61 -10.18 -19.59
C HIS A 284 11.74 -9.05 -20.16
N LEU A 285 11.38 -8.04 -19.37
CA LEU A 285 10.62 -6.87 -19.83
C LEU A 285 11.49 -5.83 -20.54
N CYS A 286 12.82 -5.95 -20.44
CA CYS A 286 13.76 -5.05 -21.11
C CYS A 286 14.17 -5.55 -22.50
N ALA A 287 13.92 -6.83 -22.79
CA ALA A 287 14.16 -7.45 -24.09
C ALA A 287 13.30 -6.77 -25.20
N ASP A 288 13.82 -6.78 -26.43
CA ASP A 288 13.22 -6.10 -27.60
C ASP A 288 11.96 -6.80 -28.15
#